data_AF-A0A938EC10-F1
#
_entry.id   AF-A0A938EC10-F1
#
_cell.length_a   1.000
_cell.length_b   1.000
_cell.length_c   1.000
_cell.angle_alpha   90.00
_cell.angle_beta   90.00
_cell.angle_gamma   90.00
#
_symmetry.space_group_name_H-M   'P 1'
#
loop_
_entity.id
_entity.type
_entity.pdbx_description
1 polymer ?
#
loop_
_entity_poly.entity_id
_entity_poly.type
_entity_poly.pdbx_seq_one_letter_code
_entity_poly.pdbx_strand_id
1 'polypeptide(L)'
;MLRDEDARLAPWATRTAASRGRAHPEADCLLRMPFQRDRDRIVHAKAFRRLKHKTQVFIAPEGDHFRTRLTHTLEVTGIARAVARALALNEDLTEAIALGHDLGHPPFGHTGEEALSDALQERFGRRFHHNEHSLRIVEHLERDGRGLNLTDEVRDGILNHTGPVAPRTPEARIVKLVDRFGYINHDIDDAVRAGVLDPARLPAGPVALLGTSAARRIDALVHDLVERSAEARDIEQSEPYAEALLELRAFMFEEVYLRPATETERGRIRNVVESLFAWLLAHPEEVPTGPEPLEVRVVDYLAGMTDRYALRAYRARFEPDAWRF
;
A
#
# COMPACT_ATOMS: atom_id res chain seq x y z
N MET A 1 -20.66 23.88 3.75
CA MET A 1 -19.59 22.87 3.77
C MET A 1 -19.25 22.42 5.19
N LEU A 2 -18.56 23.19 6.05
CA LEU A 2 -18.19 22.71 7.40
C LEU A 2 -19.41 22.44 8.31
N ARG A 3 -20.40 23.34 8.32
CA ARG A 3 -21.65 23.13 9.08
C ARG A 3 -22.46 21.92 8.62
N ASP A 4 -22.36 21.57 7.34
CA ASP A 4 -23.05 20.40 6.77
C ASP A 4 -22.26 19.10 7.03
N GLU A 5 -20.94 19.19 7.20
CA GLU A 5 -20.11 18.06 7.65
C GLU A 5 -20.50 17.69 9.09
N ASP A 6 -20.52 18.68 10.00
CA ASP A 6 -20.81 18.47 11.42
C ASP A 6 -22.19 17.86 11.68
N ALA A 7 -23.19 18.17 10.86
CA ALA A 7 -24.55 17.64 11.01
C ALA A 7 -24.69 16.19 10.53
N ARG A 8 -23.77 15.70 9.67
CA ARG A 8 -23.85 14.37 9.06
C ARG A 8 -22.92 13.36 9.69
N LEU A 9 -21.78 13.79 10.21
CA LEU A 9 -20.78 12.88 10.75
C LEU A 9 -21.14 12.39 12.16
N ALA A 10 -20.80 11.15 12.45
CA ALA A 10 -20.91 10.58 13.79
C ALA A 10 -20.05 11.40 14.79
N PRO A 11 -20.43 11.45 16.08
CA PRO A 11 -19.69 12.24 17.08
C PRO A 11 -18.20 11.92 17.18
N TRP A 12 -17.85 10.66 16.93
CA TRP A 12 -16.49 10.09 17.00
C TRP A 12 -15.71 10.18 15.67
N ALA A 13 -16.29 10.73 14.61
CA ALA A 13 -15.60 10.96 13.34
C ALA A 13 -14.58 12.10 13.43
N THR A 14 -13.56 12.04 12.58
CA THR A 14 -12.59 13.13 12.46
C THR A 14 -13.18 14.30 11.67
N ARG A 15 -13.27 15.46 12.32
CA ARG A 15 -13.80 16.68 11.70
C ARG A 15 -12.72 17.44 10.97
N THR A 16 -13.05 17.95 9.78
CA THR A 16 -12.15 18.83 9.03
C THR A 16 -11.81 20.09 9.84
N ALA A 17 -12.79 20.65 10.55
CA ALA A 17 -12.61 21.83 11.41
C ALA A 17 -11.65 21.59 12.59
N ALA A 18 -11.45 20.33 13.00
CA ALA A 18 -10.56 19.95 14.10
C ALA A 18 -9.19 19.45 13.59
N SER A 19 -8.90 19.57 12.29
CA SER A 19 -7.62 19.14 11.74
C SER A 19 -6.46 19.89 12.39
N ARG A 20 -5.38 19.16 12.65
CA ARG A 20 -4.09 19.68 13.11
C ARG A 20 -3.35 20.43 12.00
N GLY A 21 -3.93 20.47 10.80
CA GLY A 21 -3.46 21.27 9.68
C GLY A 21 -2.25 20.65 8.99
N ARG A 22 -1.49 21.52 8.32
CA ARG A 22 -0.37 21.17 7.44
C ARG A 22 0.94 21.66 8.04
N ALA A 23 2.05 21.00 7.70
CA ALA A 23 3.37 21.40 8.17
C ALA A 23 3.76 22.80 7.66
N HIS A 24 3.43 23.10 6.39
CA HIS A 24 3.61 24.43 5.83
C HIS A 24 2.25 25.14 5.70
N PRO A 25 2.05 26.31 6.34
CA PRO A 25 0.82 27.07 6.22
C PRO A 25 0.49 27.41 4.77
N GLU A 26 -0.77 27.25 4.40
CA GLU A 26 -1.30 27.64 3.10
C GLU A 26 -2.72 28.15 3.26
N ALA A 27 -3.15 29.05 2.38
CA ALA A 27 -4.51 29.55 2.41
C ALA A 27 -5.53 28.42 2.17
N ASP A 28 -6.66 28.53 2.86
CA ASP A 28 -7.79 27.64 2.65
C ASP A 28 -8.35 27.78 1.24
N CYS A 29 -8.89 26.69 0.71
CA CYS A 29 -9.54 26.70 -0.59
C CYS A 29 -11.02 27.03 -0.40
N LEU A 30 -11.56 27.94 -1.21
CA LEU A 30 -12.97 28.35 -1.13
C LEU A 30 -13.95 27.25 -1.54
N LEU A 31 -13.50 26.22 -2.25
CA LEU A 31 -14.35 25.18 -2.85
C LEU A 31 -14.11 23.76 -2.30
N ARG A 32 -12.91 23.49 -1.80
CA ARG A 32 -12.50 22.13 -1.41
C ARG A 32 -11.99 22.12 0.02
N MET A 33 -12.46 21.17 0.79
CA MET A 33 -12.01 20.93 2.16
C MET A 33 -10.56 20.44 2.19
N PRO A 34 -9.81 20.66 3.29
CA PRO A 34 -8.44 20.15 3.48
C PRO A 34 -8.21 18.70 3.02
N PHE A 35 -9.04 17.73 3.41
CA PHE A 35 -8.84 16.32 3.03
C PHE A 35 -9.14 16.04 1.55
N GLN A 36 -10.11 16.75 0.96
CA GLN A 36 -10.34 16.70 -0.49
C GLN A 36 -9.13 17.22 -1.29
N ARG A 37 -8.49 18.29 -0.78
CA ARG A 37 -7.26 18.81 -1.39
C ARG A 37 -6.13 17.78 -1.28
N ASP A 38 -6.04 17.04 -0.19
CA ASP A 38 -5.02 16.00 -0.01
C ASP A 38 -5.19 14.86 -0.98
N ARG A 39 -6.41 14.34 -1.10
CA ARG A 39 -6.78 13.37 -2.14
C ARG A 39 -6.33 13.84 -3.52
N ASP A 40 -6.71 15.07 -3.89
CA ASP A 40 -6.40 15.58 -5.22
C ASP A 40 -4.88 15.73 -5.44
N ARG A 41 -4.11 16.08 -4.41
CA ARG A 41 -2.64 16.13 -4.47
C ARG A 41 -2.04 14.75 -4.69
N ILE A 42 -2.53 13.74 -3.99
CA ILE A 42 -2.06 12.35 -4.09
C ILE A 42 -2.33 11.81 -5.49
N VAL A 43 -3.56 11.93 -5.99
CA VAL A 43 -3.95 11.39 -7.32
C VAL A 43 -3.14 12.01 -8.46
N HIS A 44 -2.70 13.27 -8.31
CA HIS A 44 -1.87 13.95 -9.32
C HIS A 44 -0.36 13.73 -9.14
N ALA A 45 0.08 13.07 -8.07
CA ALA A 45 1.49 12.81 -7.79
C ALA A 45 2.11 11.85 -8.82
N LYS A 46 3.43 11.98 -9.07
CA LYS A 46 4.15 11.06 -9.96
C LYS A 46 4.16 9.65 -9.37
N ALA A 47 4.34 9.51 -8.05
CA ALA A 47 4.30 8.25 -7.33
C ALA A 47 2.98 7.49 -7.53
N PHE A 48 1.83 8.16 -7.43
CA PHE A 48 0.53 7.54 -7.63
C PHE A 48 0.37 7.00 -9.06
N ARG A 49 0.82 7.75 -10.08
CA ARG A 49 0.80 7.28 -11.48
C ARG A 49 1.66 6.03 -11.70
N ARG A 50 2.77 5.89 -10.95
CA ARG A 50 3.66 4.73 -11.05
C ARG A 50 3.03 3.44 -10.51
N LEU A 51 2.03 3.52 -9.64
CA LEU A 51 1.31 2.34 -9.13
C LEU A 51 0.69 1.49 -10.25
N LYS A 52 0.33 2.11 -11.38
CA LYS A 52 -0.14 1.41 -12.60
C LYS A 52 0.90 0.43 -13.16
N HIS A 53 2.18 0.68 -12.90
CA HIS A 53 3.30 -0.04 -13.47
C HIS A 53 4.13 -0.77 -12.40
N LYS A 54 3.50 -1.05 -11.26
CA LYS A 54 4.03 -1.88 -10.17
C LYS A 54 3.07 -3.05 -9.91
N THR A 55 3.60 -4.26 -9.88
CA THR A 55 2.86 -5.46 -9.48
C THR A 55 2.57 -5.46 -7.99
N GLN A 56 1.46 -6.10 -7.60
CA GLN A 56 1.08 -6.30 -6.20
C GLN A 56 1.81 -7.53 -5.63
N VAL A 57 1.46 -8.74 -6.11
CA VAL A 57 2.00 -10.02 -5.59
C VAL A 57 2.58 -10.91 -6.69
N PHE A 58 1.81 -11.23 -7.73
CA PHE A 58 2.31 -12.07 -8.81
C PHE A 58 3.03 -11.21 -9.86
N ILE A 59 4.26 -11.59 -10.17
CA ILE A 59 5.06 -10.88 -11.17
C ILE A 59 4.54 -11.28 -12.53
N ALA A 60 3.66 -10.43 -13.06
CA ALA A 60 3.14 -10.44 -14.43
C ALA A 60 3.42 -11.75 -15.20
N PRO A 61 2.72 -12.85 -14.87
CA PRO A 61 2.63 -13.96 -15.80
C PRO A 61 2.08 -13.41 -17.12
N GLU A 62 2.43 -14.01 -18.24
CA GLU A 62 1.94 -13.61 -19.57
C GLU A 62 0.40 -13.56 -19.57
N GLY A 63 -0.19 -12.37 -19.35
CA GLY A 63 -1.63 -12.19 -19.22
C GLY A 63 -2.05 -10.76 -18.88
N ASP A 64 -3.10 -10.28 -19.52
CA ASP A 64 -3.50 -8.86 -19.49
C ASP A 64 -4.28 -8.40 -18.24
N HIS A 65 -4.55 -9.32 -17.29
CA HIS A 65 -5.53 -9.11 -16.22
C HIS A 65 -4.96 -9.23 -14.80
N PHE A 66 -3.65 -9.15 -14.61
CA PHE A 66 -3.05 -9.17 -13.27
C PHE A 66 -3.25 -7.84 -12.55
N ARG A 67 -3.49 -7.91 -11.24
CA ARG A 67 -3.64 -6.72 -10.40
C ARG A 67 -2.33 -5.94 -10.32
N THR A 68 -2.46 -4.63 -10.46
CA THR A 68 -1.40 -3.66 -10.18
C THR A 68 -1.61 -3.08 -8.80
N ARG A 69 -0.59 -2.41 -8.25
CA ARG A 69 -0.77 -1.63 -7.01
C ARG A 69 -1.88 -0.59 -7.13
N LEU A 70 -2.08 -0.03 -8.33
CA LEU A 70 -3.16 0.92 -8.57
C LEU A 70 -4.55 0.27 -8.43
N THR A 71 -4.76 -0.93 -8.99
CA THR A 71 -6.05 -1.62 -8.84
C THR A 71 -6.31 -2.00 -7.39
N HIS A 72 -5.30 -2.52 -6.69
CA HIS A 72 -5.38 -2.78 -5.24
C HIS A 72 -5.77 -1.51 -4.46
N THR A 73 -5.08 -0.41 -4.72
CA THR A 73 -5.34 0.88 -4.07
C THR A 73 -6.78 1.35 -4.31
N LEU A 74 -7.31 1.18 -5.53
CA LEU A 74 -8.70 1.55 -5.86
C LEU A 74 -9.72 0.65 -5.17
N GLU A 75 -9.47 -0.66 -5.09
CA GLU A 75 -10.32 -1.62 -4.38
C GLU A 75 -10.36 -1.30 -2.88
N VAL A 76 -9.19 -1.11 -2.23
CA VAL A 76 -9.08 -0.70 -0.82
C VAL A 76 -9.79 0.63 -0.59
N THR A 77 -9.60 1.62 -1.47
CA THR A 77 -10.27 2.93 -1.37
C THR A 77 -11.79 2.77 -1.45
N GLY A 78 -12.30 1.98 -2.39
CA GLY A 78 -13.73 1.73 -2.56
C GLY A 78 -14.37 1.11 -1.30
N ILE A 79 -13.74 0.06 -0.76
CA ILE A 79 -14.23 -0.62 0.44
C ILE A 79 -14.13 0.29 1.67
N ALA A 80 -12.99 0.96 1.88
CA ALA A 80 -12.79 1.83 3.02
C ALA A 80 -13.80 2.99 3.06
N ARG A 81 -14.09 3.59 1.89
CA ARG A 81 -15.14 4.63 1.78
C ARG A 81 -16.53 4.08 2.05
N ALA A 82 -16.83 2.84 1.65
CA ALA A 82 -18.12 2.22 1.95
C ALA A 82 -18.31 2.03 3.47
N VAL A 83 -17.27 1.51 4.15
CA VAL A 83 -17.27 1.37 5.62
C VAL A 83 -17.39 2.73 6.31
N ALA A 84 -16.60 3.72 5.91
CA ALA A 84 -16.66 5.07 6.47
C ALA A 84 -18.04 5.70 6.29
N ARG A 85 -18.66 5.55 5.11
CA ARG A 85 -20.02 6.04 4.85
C ARG A 85 -21.05 5.35 5.75
N ALA A 86 -20.97 4.03 5.89
CA ALA A 86 -21.90 3.26 6.72
C ALA A 86 -21.84 3.67 8.21
N LEU A 87 -20.66 4.03 8.69
CA LEU A 87 -20.41 4.50 10.05
C LEU A 87 -20.54 6.02 10.23
N ALA A 88 -20.93 6.74 9.17
CA ALA A 88 -20.97 8.21 9.13
C ALA A 88 -19.65 8.88 9.55
N LEU A 89 -18.51 8.33 9.12
CA LEU A 89 -17.16 8.88 9.31
C LEU A 89 -16.72 9.76 8.13
N ASN A 90 -15.56 10.40 8.24
CA ASN A 90 -15.09 11.33 7.23
C ASN A 90 -14.56 10.61 5.97
N GLU A 91 -15.43 10.43 4.98
CA GLU A 91 -15.09 9.75 3.73
C GLU A 91 -13.91 10.38 2.97
N ASP A 92 -13.76 11.71 2.99
CA ASP A 92 -12.70 12.41 2.26
C ASP A 92 -11.33 12.14 2.91
N LEU A 93 -11.28 12.05 4.24
CA LEU A 93 -10.09 11.64 4.98
C LEU A 93 -9.75 10.17 4.69
N THR A 94 -10.73 9.27 4.79
CA THR A 94 -10.54 7.85 4.49
C THR A 94 -10.02 7.65 3.06
N GLU A 95 -10.61 8.35 2.08
CA GLU A 95 -10.20 8.30 0.69
C GLU A 95 -8.77 8.80 0.48
N ALA A 96 -8.41 9.95 1.06
CA ALA A 96 -7.06 10.50 0.94
C ALA A 96 -5.99 9.55 1.52
N ILE A 97 -6.26 8.94 2.68
CA ILE A 97 -5.34 7.97 3.29
C ILE A 97 -5.23 6.71 2.42
N ALA A 98 -6.36 6.14 2.01
CA ALA A 98 -6.39 4.92 1.20
C ALA A 98 -5.68 5.10 -0.15
N LEU A 99 -5.76 6.27 -0.79
CA LEU A 99 -5.03 6.52 -2.03
C LEU A 99 -3.51 6.73 -1.81
N GLY A 100 -3.11 7.14 -0.60
CA GLY A 100 -1.73 7.46 -0.25
C GLY A 100 -0.95 6.33 0.41
N HIS A 101 -1.61 5.28 0.93
CA HIS A 101 -0.95 4.28 1.77
C HIS A 101 0.18 3.54 1.03
N ASP A 102 -0.03 3.26 -0.26
CA ASP A 102 0.78 2.33 -1.03
C ASP A 102 1.86 2.99 -1.93
N LEU A 103 2.03 4.31 -1.83
CA LEU A 103 2.91 5.09 -2.71
C LEU A 103 4.38 4.64 -2.69
N GLY A 104 4.84 4.16 -1.53
CA GLY A 104 6.23 3.89 -1.19
C GLY A 104 6.74 2.50 -1.51
N HIS A 105 5.90 1.58 -1.97
CA HIS A 105 6.39 0.24 -2.31
C HIS A 105 7.42 0.29 -3.44
N PRO A 106 8.52 -0.48 -3.36
CA PRO A 106 9.50 -0.57 -4.44
C PRO A 106 8.95 -1.38 -5.63
N PRO A 107 9.69 -1.46 -6.75
CA PRO A 107 9.40 -2.40 -7.82
C PRO A 107 9.23 -3.84 -7.31
N PHE A 108 8.41 -4.64 -8.00
CA PHE A 108 8.23 -6.09 -7.77
C PHE A 108 7.56 -6.49 -6.45
N GLY A 109 6.60 -5.69 -5.98
CA GLY A 109 5.74 -6.09 -4.86
C GLY A 109 6.51 -6.32 -3.55
N HIS A 110 6.04 -7.28 -2.76
CA HIS A 110 6.66 -7.63 -1.46
C HIS A 110 8.07 -8.19 -1.60
N THR A 111 8.36 -8.93 -2.68
CA THR A 111 9.71 -9.47 -2.91
C THR A 111 10.74 -8.36 -3.12
N GLY A 112 10.38 -7.28 -3.81
CA GLY A 112 11.27 -6.14 -3.94
C GLY A 112 11.49 -5.37 -2.64
N GLU A 113 10.47 -5.28 -1.79
CA GLU A 113 10.58 -4.71 -0.44
C GLU A 113 11.50 -5.55 0.44
N GLU A 114 11.30 -6.86 0.49
CA GLU A 114 12.16 -7.80 1.22
C GLU A 114 13.62 -7.69 0.76
N ALA A 115 13.87 -7.74 -0.54
CA ALA A 115 15.22 -7.65 -1.11
C ALA A 115 15.91 -6.32 -0.78
N LEU A 116 15.20 -5.19 -0.90
CA LEU A 116 15.75 -3.89 -0.56
C LEU A 116 15.99 -3.74 0.96
N SER A 117 15.09 -4.29 1.78
CA SER A 117 15.20 -4.28 3.23
C SER A 117 16.39 -5.11 3.71
N ASP A 118 16.60 -6.30 3.15
CA ASP A 118 17.73 -7.17 3.45
C ASP A 118 19.06 -6.53 3.03
N ALA A 119 19.14 -5.95 1.83
CA ALA A 119 20.32 -5.25 1.34
C ALA A 119 20.70 -4.03 2.20
N LEU A 120 19.72 -3.26 2.68
CA LEU A 120 19.95 -2.17 3.61
C LEU A 120 20.37 -2.68 5.00
N GLN A 121 19.78 -3.77 5.47
CA GLN A 121 20.08 -4.33 6.78
C GLN A 121 21.51 -4.85 6.84
N GLU A 122 21.96 -5.54 5.80
CA GLU A 122 23.31 -6.08 5.68
C GLU A 122 24.37 -4.96 5.65
N ARG A 123 24.13 -3.90 4.87
CA ARG A 123 25.15 -2.85 4.63
C ARG A 123 25.11 -1.68 5.58
N PHE A 124 23.94 -1.34 6.10
CA PHE A 124 23.71 -0.11 6.88
C PHE A 124 22.98 -0.35 8.21
N GLY A 125 22.66 -1.61 8.54
CA GLY A 125 22.03 -1.95 9.82
C GLY A 125 20.58 -1.49 9.98
N ARG A 126 19.89 -1.12 8.89
CA ARG A 126 18.51 -0.60 8.90
C ARG A 126 17.62 -1.34 7.91
N ARG A 127 16.30 -1.34 8.16
CA ARG A 127 15.32 -1.97 7.28
C ARG A 127 14.60 -0.96 6.40
N PHE A 128 14.11 -1.43 5.26
CA PHE A 128 13.16 -0.70 4.43
C PHE A 128 11.73 -1.04 4.85
N HIS A 129 10.88 -0.02 4.89
CA HIS A 129 9.44 -0.13 5.15
C HIS A 129 8.67 0.76 4.16
N HIS A 130 7.76 0.17 3.37
CA HIS A 130 7.03 0.92 2.34
C HIS A 130 6.19 2.07 2.92
N ASN A 131 5.62 1.93 4.12
CA ASN A 131 4.79 2.94 4.76
C ASN A 131 5.61 4.18 5.18
N GLU A 132 6.83 3.98 5.66
CA GLU A 132 7.79 5.05 5.93
C GLU A 132 8.21 5.74 4.63
N HIS A 133 8.41 4.96 3.56
CA HIS A 133 8.73 5.50 2.25
C HIS A 133 7.55 6.26 1.62
N SER A 134 6.30 5.79 1.80
CA SER A 134 5.07 6.50 1.39
C SER A 134 4.98 7.87 2.06
N LEU A 135 5.26 7.94 3.38
CA LEU A 135 5.33 9.21 4.11
C LEU A 135 6.42 10.11 3.54
N ARG A 136 7.63 9.57 3.34
CA ARG A 136 8.76 10.31 2.76
C ARG A 136 8.45 10.87 1.37
N ILE A 137 7.71 10.14 0.53
CA ILE A 137 7.27 10.61 -0.78
C ILE A 137 6.41 11.86 -0.65
N VAL A 138 5.41 11.82 0.25
CA VAL A 138 4.45 12.92 0.39
C VAL A 138 5.01 14.10 1.19
N GLU A 139 6.06 13.91 1.98
CA GLU A 139 6.72 15.01 2.72
C GLU A 139 7.89 15.63 1.97
N HIS A 140 8.64 14.83 1.20
CA HIS A 140 9.96 15.26 0.71
C HIS A 140 10.21 15.01 -0.77
N LEU A 141 9.69 13.94 -1.38
CA LEU A 141 10.15 13.57 -2.75
C LEU A 141 9.31 14.20 -3.86
N GLU A 142 7.99 14.30 -3.68
CA GLU A 142 7.12 14.89 -4.68
C GLU A 142 7.37 16.40 -4.86
N ARG A 143 6.95 16.93 -6.02
CA ARG A 143 7.09 18.35 -6.38
C ARG A 143 8.53 18.90 -6.28
N ASP A 144 9.47 18.08 -6.75
CA ASP A 144 10.90 18.43 -6.87
C ASP A 144 11.52 18.76 -5.51
N GLY A 145 11.28 17.89 -4.50
CA GLY A 145 11.88 18.05 -3.17
C GLY A 145 11.01 18.76 -2.13
N ARG A 146 9.81 19.22 -2.50
CA ARG A 146 8.94 20.04 -1.64
C ARG A 146 7.85 19.27 -0.90
N GLY A 147 7.60 18.03 -1.30
CA GLY A 147 6.48 17.24 -0.83
C GLY A 147 5.12 17.78 -1.31
N LEU A 148 4.07 17.08 -0.90
CA LEU A 148 2.67 17.41 -1.16
C LEU A 148 2.08 18.31 -0.07
N ASN A 149 2.77 18.51 1.06
CA ASN A 149 2.30 19.30 2.20
C ASN A 149 0.89 18.87 2.67
N LEU A 150 0.68 17.57 2.87
CA LEU A 150 -0.61 17.00 3.27
C LEU A 150 -0.96 17.34 4.73
N THR A 151 -2.24 17.20 5.10
CA THR A 151 -2.68 17.32 6.48
C THR A 151 -2.04 16.25 7.36
N ASP A 152 -1.90 16.56 8.65
CA ASP A 152 -1.32 15.66 9.66
C ASP A 152 -2.08 14.33 9.78
N GLU A 153 -3.40 14.35 9.65
CA GLU A 153 -4.24 13.16 9.73
C GLU A 153 -3.96 12.20 8.56
N VAL A 154 -3.80 12.73 7.34
CA VAL A 154 -3.49 11.93 6.16
C VAL A 154 -2.09 11.34 6.26
N ARG A 155 -1.11 12.13 6.72
CA ARG A 155 0.28 11.65 6.92
C ARG A 155 0.35 10.54 7.97
N ASP A 156 -0.34 10.69 9.09
CA ASP A 156 -0.44 9.66 10.12
C ASP A 156 -1.10 8.38 9.61
N GLY A 157 -2.21 8.53 8.88
CA GLY A 157 -2.90 7.39 8.27
C GLY A 157 -2.01 6.63 7.29
N ILE A 158 -1.27 7.34 6.43
CA ILE A 158 -0.30 6.73 5.50
C ILE A 158 0.81 6.00 6.26
N LEU A 159 1.40 6.61 7.29
CA LEU A 159 2.48 5.99 8.05
C LEU A 159 2.01 4.75 8.81
N ASN A 160 0.84 4.83 9.46
CA ASN A 160 0.42 3.85 10.46
C ASN A 160 -0.65 2.87 9.93
N HIS A 161 -0.94 2.85 8.62
CA HIS A 161 -1.85 1.86 8.01
C HIS A 161 -1.35 0.42 8.19
N THR A 162 -0.05 0.23 8.37
CA THR A 162 0.57 -1.07 8.66
C THR A 162 1.37 -1.02 9.98
N GLY A 163 1.98 -2.13 10.38
CA GLY A 163 2.79 -2.22 11.60
C GLY A 163 2.00 -2.22 12.92
N PRO A 164 2.69 -2.14 14.07
CA PRO A 164 2.08 -2.29 15.39
C PRO A 164 1.40 -1.02 15.91
N VAL A 165 1.79 0.15 15.41
CA VAL A 165 1.24 1.43 15.85
C VAL A 165 -0.17 1.60 15.29
N ALA A 166 -1.14 1.85 16.16
CA ALA A 166 -2.49 2.17 15.73
C ALA A 166 -2.55 3.62 15.22
N PRO A 167 -3.13 3.88 14.04
CA PRO A 167 -3.31 5.24 13.57
C PRO A 167 -4.33 5.98 14.46
N ARG A 168 -4.22 7.32 14.48
CA ARG A 168 -4.97 8.16 15.44
C ARG A 168 -6.46 8.24 15.13
N THR A 169 -6.81 8.32 13.85
CA THR A 169 -8.19 8.55 13.42
C THR A 169 -8.92 7.23 13.15
N PRO A 170 -10.23 7.14 13.42
CA PRO A 170 -11.00 5.96 13.03
C PRO A 170 -10.96 5.76 11.51
N GLU A 171 -10.95 6.83 10.71
CA GLU A 171 -10.82 6.74 9.27
C GLU A 171 -9.54 6.01 8.82
N ALA A 172 -8.42 6.27 9.48
CA ALA A 172 -7.16 5.58 9.20
C ALA A 172 -7.16 4.13 9.70
N ARG A 173 -7.83 3.84 10.82
CA ARG A 173 -8.00 2.46 11.33
C ARG A 173 -8.82 1.61 10.37
N ILE A 174 -9.81 2.21 9.69
CA ILE A 174 -10.53 1.53 8.60
C ILE A 174 -9.56 1.13 7.50
N VAL A 175 -8.74 2.06 6.99
CA VAL A 175 -7.77 1.75 5.92
C VAL A 175 -6.85 0.62 6.34
N LYS A 176 -6.36 0.63 7.59
CA LYS A 176 -5.52 -0.44 8.15
C LYS A 176 -6.16 -1.82 8.12
N LEU A 177 -7.45 -1.94 8.44
CA LEU A 177 -8.14 -3.23 8.39
C LEU A 177 -8.52 -3.62 6.96
N VAL A 178 -9.04 -2.67 6.17
CA VAL A 178 -9.48 -2.92 4.79
C VAL A 178 -8.31 -3.29 3.88
N ASP A 179 -7.13 -2.72 4.08
CA ASP A 179 -5.93 -3.11 3.32
C ASP A 179 -5.59 -4.60 3.55
N ARG A 180 -5.72 -5.10 4.79
CA ARG A 180 -5.57 -6.53 5.10
C ARG A 180 -6.64 -7.39 4.41
N PHE A 181 -7.87 -6.88 4.31
CA PHE A 181 -8.96 -7.58 3.62
C PHE A 181 -8.64 -7.69 2.12
N GLY A 182 -8.23 -6.58 1.50
CA GLY A 182 -7.86 -6.53 0.09
C GLY A 182 -6.71 -7.48 -0.20
N TYR A 183 -5.61 -7.38 0.55
CA TYR A 183 -4.43 -8.23 0.39
C TYR A 183 -4.77 -9.73 0.37
N ILE A 184 -5.38 -10.29 1.42
CA ILE A 184 -5.66 -11.74 1.49
C ILE A 184 -6.60 -12.19 0.37
N ASN A 185 -7.66 -11.42 0.10
CA ASN A 185 -8.63 -11.81 -0.92
C ASN A 185 -8.04 -11.76 -2.34
N HIS A 186 -7.23 -10.75 -2.61
CA HIS A 186 -6.62 -10.59 -3.92
C HIS A 186 -5.58 -11.67 -4.19
N ASP A 187 -4.79 -12.03 -3.19
CA ASP A 187 -3.78 -13.07 -3.32
C ASP A 187 -4.40 -14.44 -3.54
N ILE A 188 -5.51 -14.75 -2.86
CA ILE A 188 -6.25 -16.00 -3.08
C ILE A 188 -6.74 -16.06 -4.53
N ASP A 189 -7.38 -14.99 -5.02
CA ASP A 189 -7.92 -14.95 -6.38
C ASP A 189 -6.81 -15.05 -7.44
N ASP A 190 -5.71 -14.33 -7.25
CA ASP A 190 -4.57 -14.37 -8.18
C ASP A 190 -3.87 -15.74 -8.14
N ALA A 191 -3.73 -16.36 -6.96
CA ALA A 191 -3.15 -17.71 -6.82
C ALA A 191 -4.02 -18.78 -7.48
N VAL A 192 -5.35 -18.67 -7.35
CA VAL A 192 -6.30 -19.56 -8.04
C VAL A 192 -6.20 -19.36 -9.55
N ARG A 193 -6.18 -18.11 -10.01
CA ARG A 193 -6.08 -17.78 -11.43
C ARG A 193 -4.77 -18.25 -12.07
N ALA A 194 -3.66 -18.18 -11.32
CA ALA A 194 -2.36 -18.68 -11.73
C ALA A 194 -2.24 -20.21 -11.68
N GLY A 195 -3.28 -20.92 -11.22
CA GLY A 195 -3.26 -22.38 -11.05
C GLY A 195 -2.34 -22.86 -9.93
N VAL A 196 -1.88 -21.95 -9.06
CA VAL A 196 -1.03 -22.26 -7.91
C VAL A 196 -1.88 -22.83 -6.78
N LEU A 197 -3.09 -22.32 -6.59
CA LEU A 197 -4.00 -22.72 -5.53
C LEU A 197 -5.26 -23.37 -6.11
N ASP A 198 -5.60 -24.56 -5.64
CA ASP A 198 -6.94 -25.12 -5.79
C ASP A 198 -7.84 -24.51 -4.70
N PRO A 199 -8.92 -23.77 -5.05
CA PRO A 199 -9.79 -23.15 -4.06
C PRO A 199 -10.45 -24.16 -3.11
N ALA A 200 -10.57 -25.43 -3.49
CA ALA A 200 -11.08 -26.49 -2.62
C ALA A 200 -10.14 -26.82 -1.45
N ARG A 201 -8.87 -26.39 -1.50
CA ARG A 201 -7.89 -26.58 -0.43
C ARG A 201 -7.93 -25.48 0.62
N LEU A 202 -8.70 -24.41 0.41
CA LEU A 202 -8.86 -23.36 1.41
C LEU A 202 -9.39 -23.93 2.74
N PRO A 203 -8.95 -23.43 3.90
CA PRO A 203 -9.35 -23.96 5.20
C PRO A 203 -10.86 -23.86 5.42
N ALA A 204 -11.47 -24.95 5.90
CA ALA A 204 -12.93 -25.09 5.97
C ALA A 204 -13.58 -24.08 6.93
N GLY A 205 -12.92 -23.72 8.04
CA GLY A 205 -13.42 -22.76 9.02
C GLY A 205 -13.62 -21.36 8.40
N PRO A 206 -12.55 -20.72 7.88
CA PRO A 206 -12.65 -19.45 7.17
C PRO A 206 -13.60 -19.49 5.97
N VAL A 207 -13.64 -20.59 5.21
CA VAL A 207 -14.58 -20.72 4.07
C VAL A 207 -16.03 -20.77 4.53
N ALA A 208 -16.33 -21.42 5.66
CA ALA A 208 -17.68 -21.48 6.21
C ALA A 208 -18.15 -20.09 6.70
N LEU A 209 -17.24 -19.31 7.29
CA LEU A 209 -17.56 -17.99 7.84
C LEU A 209 -17.59 -16.89 6.77
N LEU A 210 -16.56 -16.82 5.93
CA LEU A 210 -16.34 -15.73 4.96
C LEU A 210 -16.93 -16.07 3.58
N GLY A 211 -17.11 -17.35 3.28
CA GLY A 211 -17.62 -17.82 1.99
C GLY A 211 -16.52 -18.15 0.97
N THR A 212 -16.96 -18.71 -0.17
CA THR A 212 -16.08 -19.33 -1.17
C THR A 212 -15.58 -18.39 -2.26
N SER A 213 -16.19 -17.21 -2.43
CA SER A 213 -15.79 -16.23 -3.46
C SER A 213 -15.27 -14.94 -2.82
N ALA A 214 -14.37 -14.23 -3.50
CA ALA A 214 -13.84 -12.97 -3.01
C ALA A 214 -14.94 -11.95 -2.67
N ALA A 215 -15.98 -11.85 -3.51
CA ALA A 215 -17.11 -10.97 -3.25
C ALA A 215 -17.81 -11.30 -1.91
N ARG A 216 -18.06 -12.59 -1.64
CA ARG A 216 -18.69 -13.00 -0.36
C ARG A 216 -17.77 -12.79 0.85
N ARG A 217 -16.46 -13.05 0.70
CA ARG A 217 -15.49 -12.83 1.77
C ARG A 217 -15.39 -11.37 2.14
N ILE A 218 -15.28 -10.48 1.14
CA ILE A 218 -15.25 -9.03 1.35
C ILE A 218 -16.56 -8.55 1.99
N ASP A 219 -17.71 -8.98 1.47
CA ASP A 219 -19.03 -8.64 2.00
C ASP A 219 -19.16 -9.03 3.48
N ALA A 220 -18.82 -10.26 3.84
CA ALA A 220 -18.86 -10.74 5.22
C ALA A 220 -17.94 -9.94 6.16
N LEU A 221 -16.72 -9.64 5.72
CA LEU A 221 -15.75 -8.84 6.49
C LEU A 221 -16.21 -7.39 6.69
N VAL A 222 -16.80 -6.79 5.66
CA VAL A 222 -17.32 -5.42 5.71
C VAL A 222 -18.53 -5.35 6.63
N HIS A 223 -19.45 -6.32 6.54
CA HIS A 223 -20.59 -6.40 7.44
C HIS A 223 -20.16 -6.51 8.90
N ASP A 224 -19.26 -7.44 9.23
CA ASP A 224 -18.73 -7.59 10.58
C ASP A 224 -18.07 -6.29 11.07
N LEU A 225 -17.18 -5.70 10.26
CA LEU A 225 -16.47 -4.48 10.62
C LEU A 225 -17.45 -3.33 10.90
N VAL A 226 -18.47 -3.13 10.07
CA VAL A 226 -19.46 -2.06 10.27
C VAL A 226 -20.31 -2.31 11.50
N GLU A 227 -20.86 -3.51 11.67
CA GLU A 227 -21.75 -3.83 12.79
C GLU A 227 -21.02 -3.72 14.13
N ARG A 228 -19.82 -4.32 14.23
CA ARG A 228 -19.00 -4.25 15.45
C ARG A 228 -18.53 -2.84 15.75
N SER A 229 -18.10 -2.10 14.73
CA SER A 229 -17.65 -0.73 14.94
C SER A 229 -18.78 0.21 15.37
N ALA A 230 -19.99 0.00 14.86
CA ALA A 230 -21.16 0.78 15.25
C ALA A 230 -21.54 0.55 16.72
N GLU A 231 -21.47 -0.70 17.19
CA GLU A 231 -21.71 -1.08 18.59
C GLU A 231 -20.64 -0.51 19.53
N ALA A 232 -19.36 -0.68 19.18
CA ALA A 232 -18.22 -0.27 20.01
C ALA A 232 -17.97 1.24 20.00
N ARG A 233 -18.41 1.95 18.94
CA ARG A 233 -18.03 3.35 18.65
C ARG A 233 -16.52 3.55 18.49
N ASP A 234 -15.85 2.52 18.00
CA ASP A 234 -14.46 2.52 17.55
C ASP A 234 -14.35 1.52 16.38
N ILE A 235 -13.23 1.49 15.68
CA ILE A 235 -13.00 0.58 14.56
C ILE A 235 -12.54 -0.78 15.09
N GLU A 236 -13.46 -1.74 15.07
CA GLU A 236 -13.25 -3.08 15.63
C GLU A 236 -13.76 -4.17 14.69
N GLN A 237 -13.04 -5.28 14.66
CA GLN A 237 -13.41 -6.52 13.98
C GLN A 237 -13.69 -7.57 15.05
N SER A 238 -14.71 -8.42 14.87
CA SER A 238 -14.95 -9.48 15.84
C SER A 238 -13.87 -10.57 15.80
N GLU A 239 -13.66 -11.20 16.95
CA GLU A 239 -12.65 -12.24 17.14
C GLU A 239 -12.77 -13.39 16.11
N PRO A 240 -13.96 -13.96 15.81
CA PRO A 240 -14.07 -15.02 14.81
C PRO A 240 -13.60 -14.62 13.40
N TYR A 241 -13.87 -13.37 12.99
CA TYR A 241 -13.45 -12.87 11.67
C TYR A 241 -11.95 -12.53 11.64
N ALA A 242 -11.41 -12.02 12.74
CA ALA A 242 -9.97 -11.79 12.88
C ALA A 242 -9.19 -13.10 12.84
N GLU A 243 -9.66 -14.14 13.55
CA GLU A 243 -9.08 -15.48 13.52
C GLU A 243 -9.14 -16.10 12.12
N ALA A 244 -10.28 -15.99 11.43
CA ALA A 244 -10.42 -16.52 10.08
C ALA A 244 -9.45 -15.85 9.07
N LEU A 245 -9.22 -14.55 9.19
CA LEU A 245 -8.22 -13.85 8.37
C LEU A 245 -6.79 -14.31 8.68
N LEU A 246 -6.47 -14.51 9.96
CA LEU A 246 -5.15 -15.00 10.37
C LEU A 246 -4.90 -16.42 9.85
N GLU A 247 -5.91 -17.29 9.91
CA GLU A 247 -5.85 -18.65 9.37
C GLU A 247 -5.67 -18.66 7.85
N LEU A 248 -6.44 -17.84 7.11
CA LEU A 248 -6.26 -17.69 5.66
C LEU A 248 -4.86 -17.16 5.31
N ARG A 249 -4.35 -16.19 6.08
CA ARG A 249 -3.01 -15.66 5.87
C ARG A 249 -1.93 -16.71 6.10
N ALA A 250 -2.04 -17.49 7.17
CA ALA A 250 -1.10 -18.57 7.47
C ALA A 250 -1.13 -19.63 6.36
N PHE A 251 -2.32 -20.04 5.92
CA PHE A 251 -2.51 -20.96 4.81
C PHE A 251 -1.87 -20.43 3.51
N MET A 252 -2.13 -19.18 3.14
CA MET A 252 -1.54 -18.57 1.94
C MET A 252 -0.01 -18.51 2.01
N PHE A 253 0.55 -18.30 3.20
CA PHE A 253 1.99 -18.35 3.40
C PHE A 253 2.58 -19.73 3.11
N GLU A 254 1.99 -20.77 3.65
CA GLU A 254 2.46 -22.14 3.45
C GLU A 254 2.23 -22.63 2.01
N GLU A 255 1.04 -22.39 1.46
CA GLU A 255 0.60 -23.01 0.20
C GLU A 255 0.92 -22.19 -1.04
N VAL A 256 1.16 -20.89 -0.92
CA VAL A 256 1.43 -20.03 -2.09
C VAL A 256 2.82 -19.42 -1.98
N TYR A 257 3.17 -18.84 -0.83
CA TYR A 257 4.43 -18.10 -0.71
C TYR A 257 5.67 -18.98 -0.58
N LEU A 258 5.59 -20.13 0.09
CA LEU A 258 6.74 -21.05 0.30
C LEU A 258 6.97 -22.07 -0.82
N ARG A 259 6.29 -21.98 -1.97
CA ARG A 259 6.41 -23.00 -3.02
C ARG A 259 7.76 -22.94 -3.77
N PRO A 260 8.38 -24.09 -4.13
CA PRO A 260 9.64 -24.10 -4.88
C PRO A 260 9.59 -23.38 -6.24
N ALA A 261 8.43 -23.39 -6.90
CA ALA A 261 8.24 -22.71 -8.18
C ALA A 261 8.31 -21.17 -8.03
N THR A 262 7.78 -20.62 -6.93
CA THR A 262 7.85 -19.19 -6.63
C THR A 262 9.23 -18.76 -6.13
N GLU A 263 9.98 -19.67 -5.50
CA GLU A 263 11.35 -19.39 -5.03
C GLU A 263 12.33 -19.03 -6.16
N THR A 264 12.23 -19.70 -7.31
CA THR A 264 13.13 -19.42 -8.44
C THR A 264 12.93 -18.01 -8.99
N GLU A 265 11.68 -17.58 -9.15
CA GLU A 265 11.37 -16.24 -9.64
C GLU A 265 11.68 -15.15 -8.60
N ARG A 266 11.34 -15.40 -7.33
CA ARG A 266 11.70 -14.53 -6.20
C ARG A 266 13.21 -14.32 -6.14
N GLY A 267 14.01 -15.38 -6.32
CA GLY A 267 15.47 -15.30 -6.37
C GLY A 267 15.98 -14.41 -7.50
N ARG A 268 15.36 -14.46 -8.69
CA ARG A 268 15.74 -13.57 -9.81
C ARG A 268 15.44 -12.11 -9.49
N ILE A 269 14.29 -11.81 -8.91
CA ILE A 269 13.89 -10.43 -8.55
C ILE A 269 14.78 -9.89 -7.45
N ARG A 270 15.04 -10.70 -6.43
CA ARG A 270 15.98 -10.36 -5.36
C ARG A 270 17.32 -9.97 -5.95
N ASN A 271 17.86 -10.79 -6.85
CA ASN A 271 19.11 -10.48 -7.55
C ASN A 271 19.03 -9.17 -8.35
N VAL A 272 17.91 -8.88 -9.03
CA VAL A 272 17.72 -7.60 -9.75
C VAL A 272 17.81 -6.41 -8.79
N VAL A 273 17.06 -6.45 -7.69
CA VAL A 273 17.00 -5.35 -6.71
C VAL A 273 18.35 -5.16 -6.01
N GLU A 274 18.95 -6.24 -5.52
CA GLU A 274 20.24 -6.22 -4.82
C GLU A 274 21.38 -5.75 -5.74
N SER A 275 21.39 -6.22 -7.00
CA SER A 275 22.40 -5.79 -7.98
C SER A 275 22.26 -4.30 -8.32
N LEU A 276 21.04 -3.82 -8.56
CA LEU A 276 20.79 -2.40 -8.80
C LEU A 276 21.17 -1.55 -7.60
N PHE A 277 20.81 -1.98 -6.39
CA PHE A 277 21.17 -1.30 -5.16
C PHE A 277 22.69 -1.19 -5.00
N ALA A 278 23.41 -2.30 -5.16
CA ALA A 278 24.87 -2.34 -5.09
C ALA A 278 25.53 -1.46 -6.16
N TRP A 279 25.01 -1.49 -7.39
CA TRP A 279 25.51 -0.68 -8.50
C TRP A 279 25.34 0.81 -8.24
N LEU A 280 24.15 1.24 -7.84
CA LEU A 280 23.83 2.66 -7.60
C LEU A 280 24.63 3.24 -6.42
N LEU A 281 25.00 2.42 -5.43
CA LEU A 281 25.94 2.81 -4.38
C LEU A 281 27.36 3.01 -4.91
N ALA A 282 27.79 2.20 -5.88
CA ALA A 282 29.12 2.30 -6.49
C ALA A 282 29.21 3.40 -7.56
N HIS A 283 28.08 3.81 -8.14
CA HIS A 283 27.97 4.79 -9.23
C HIS A 283 27.05 5.96 -8.82
N PRO A 284 27.46 6.79 -7.83
CA PRO A 284 26.63 7.87 -7.28
C PRO A 284 26.22 8.93 -8.30
N GLU A 285 26.92 9.05 -9.43
CA GLU A 285 26.61 9.93 -10.55
C GLU A 285 25.33 9.53 -11.31
N GLU A 286 24.89 8.28 -11.20
CA GLU A 286 23.63 7.80 -11.79
C GLU A 286 22.41 8.06 -10.90
N VAL A 287 22.64 8.48 -9.66
CA VAL A 287 21.60 8.76 -8.67
C VAL A 287 21.34 10.27 -8.66
N PRO A 288 20.06 10.72 -8.61
CA PRO A 288 19.76 12.13 -8.48
C PRO A 288 20.54 12.81 -7.34
N THR A 289 21.06 14.01 -7.62
CA THR A 289 21.75 14.82 -6.62
C THR A 289 20.76 15.34 -5.60
N GLY A 290 21.19 15.47 -4.34
CA GLY A 290 20.32 15.92 -3.26
C GLY A 290 21.08 16.05 -1.94
N PRO A 291 20.45 16.66 -0.93
CA PRO A 291 21.07 16.93 0.37
C PRO A 291 21.23 15.66 1.24
N GLU A 292 20.53 14.59 0.88
CA GLU A 292 20.47 13.36 1.66
C GLU A 292 21.73 12.49 1.43
N PRO A 293 22.10 11.65 2.42
CA PRO A 293 23.14 10.65 2.25
C PRO A 293 22.90 9.76 1.01
N LEU A 294 23.97 9.28 0.41
CA LEU A 294 23.91 8.53 -0.86
C LEU A 294 22.97 7.33 -0.74
N GLU A 295 23.06 6.56 0.33
CA GLU A 295 22.25 5.38 0.59
C GLU A 295 20.75 5.70 0.68
N VAL A 296 20.38 6.87 1.20
CA VAL A 296 18.98 7.32 1.22
C VAL A 296 18.53 7.68 -0.19
N ARG A 297 19.36 8.41 -0.95
CA ARG A 297 19.05 8.77 -2.34
C ARG A 297 18.95 7.55 -3.25
N VAL A 298 19.79 6.53 -3.04
CA VAL A 298 19.72 5.25 -3.75
C VAL A 298 18.40 4.55 -3.46
N VAL A 299 17.99 4.47 -2.19
CA VAL A 299 16.69 3.90 -1.80
C VAL A 299 15.54 4.67 -2.46
N ASP A 300 15.54 6.00 -2.38
CA ASP A 300 14.51 6.85 -2.97
C ASP A 300 14.41 6.65 -4.49
N TYR A 301 15.56 6.55 -5.16
CA TYR A 301 15.59 6.36 -6.60
C TYR A 301 15.12 4.95 -7.01
N LEU A 302 15.60 3.92 -6.32
CA LEU A 302 15.28 2.51 -6.61
C LEU A 302 13.82 2.19 -6.29
N ALA A 303 13.34 2.56 -5.09
CA ALA A 303 11.94 2.37 -4.71
C ALA A 303 10.98 3.21 -5.60
N GLY A 304 11.46 4.35 -6.10
CA GLY A 304 10.74 5.19 -7.05
C GLY A 304 10.61 4.62 -8.47
N MET A 305 11.32 3.54 -8.84
CA MET A 305 11.23 2.92 -10.16
C MET A 305 9.90 2.18 -10.35
N THR A 306 9.49 1.98 -11.60
CA THR A 306 8.45 0.99 -11.96
C THR A 306 9.11 -0.33 -12.31
N ASP A 307 8.39 -1.45 -12.29
CA ASP A 307 8.97 -2.78 -12.56
C ASP A 307 9.68 -2.85 -13.91
N ARG A 308 9.02 -2.35 -14.96
CA ARG A 308 9.61 -2.28 -16.31
C ARG A 308 10.86 -1.40 -16.38
N TYR A 309 10.91 -0.33 -15.59
CA TYR A 309 12.06 0.56 -15.56
C TYR A 309 13.23 -0.10 -14.83
N ALA A 310 12.97 -0.73 -13.69
CA ALA A 310 13.96 -1.47 -12.92
C ALA A 310 14.57 -2.62 -13.76
N LEU A 311 13.74 -3.41 -14.45
CA LEU A 311 14.23 -4.45 -15.35
C LEU A 311 15.09 -3.86 -16.48
N ARG A 312 14.64 -2.80 -17.14
CA ARG A 312 15.42 -2.14 -18.20
C ARG A 312 16.76 -1.60 -17.65
N ALA A 313 16.74 -1.00 -16.47
CA ALA A 313 17.93 -0.48 -15.81
C ALA A 313 18.93 -1.60 -15.48
N TYR A 314 18.43 -2.75 -15.02
CA TYR A 314 19.22 -3.94 -14.76
C TYR A 314 19.86 -4.48 -16.05
N ARG A 315 19.07 -4.71 -17.09
CA ARG A 315 19.58 -5.19 -18.40
C ARG A 315 20.65 -4.26 -18.97
N ALA A 316 20.42 -2.95 -18.87
CA ALA A 316 21.37 -1.96 -19.36
C ALA A 316 22.74 -1.95 -18.64
N ARG A 317 22.84 -2.56 -17.45
CA ARG A 317 24.06 -2.58 -16.63
C ARG A 317 24.73 -3.95 -16.57
N PHE A 318 23.94 -5.01 -16.57
CA PHE A 318 24.42 -6.37 -16.29
C PHE A 318 24.32 -7.33 -17.48
N GLU A 319 23.55 -7.01 -18.52
CA GLU A 319 23.51 -7.83 -19.74
C GLU A 319 24.52 -7.33 -20.79
N PRO A 320 25.32 -8.24 -21.40
CA PRO A 320 26.27 -7.87 -22.45
C PRO A 320 25.60 -7.21 -23.66
N ASP A 321 26.28 -6.24 -24.27
CA ASP A 321 25.74 -5.48 -25.42
C ASP A 321 25.35 -6.36 -26.62
N ALA A 322 25.97 -7.53 -26.78
CA ALA A 322 25.67 -8.48 -27.86
C ALA A 322 24.24 -9.09 -27.79
N TRP A 323 23.48 -8.82 -26.73
CA TRP A 323 22.16 -9.40 -26.47
C TRP A 323 21.03 -8.35 -26.48
N ARG A 324 21.35 -7.10 -26.83
CA ARG A 324 20.39 -5.98 -26.96
C ARG A 324 19.86 -5.91 -28.40
N PHE A 325 18.89 -6.76 -28.73
CA PHE A 325 18.16 -6.70 -30.02
C PHE A 325 16.92 -5.82 -29.94
#